data_AF-A0A2J6WG59-F1
#
_entry.id   AF-A0A2J6WG59-F1
#
_cell.length_a   1.000
_cell.length_b   1.000
_cell.length_c   1.000
_cell.angle_alpha   90.00
_cell.angle_beta   90.00
_cell.angle_gamma   90.00
#
_symmetry.space_group_name_H-M   'P 1'
#
loop_
_entity.id
_entity.type
_entity.pdbx_description
1 polymer ?
#
loop_
_entity_poly.entity_id
_entity_poly.type
_entity_poly.pdbx_seq_one_letter_code
_entity_poly.pdbx_strand_id
1 'polypeptide(L)'
;MTLFLEEDMMKKILFVFGFVLLLSVFLTGCATSPFPKTTEPGVIVQVVATGRPLENIPVGLRVVNNTPDPILDVTVKLVSINGNEDLKPFELWKSTRELSIKDVSKTSVIDAGKDATFTFYITSYTEIEPKPYPIKFAVTYKDANGKITTIDKEAVINVVPVGGLYKAMRFIIEAINKVTKNYGLAIIVLTILIKLITHPLTRYQFKSTAKLQEIQPELKKIQEKYKDNPQKQQQEIVKLYKEKGVNMYGGCLPVLIQWPLLIILYGALMNYAPFNNARFLWLSNLNVPDKYYILPALVFLSMFLQSKTSQLPGTEMDPNTKMFMYFLPIIFAVWAVSWPPSVLLYWITFSLVATFEQYLIIRSLENFKKMALEEPKEVIKKEKKEK
;
A
#
# COMPACT_ATOMS: atom_id res chain seq x y z
N MET A 1 -12.83 34.16 -10.41
CA MET A 1 -12.41 33.23 -11.48
C MET A 1 -11.13 32.49 -11.10
N THR A 2 -10.18 33.16 -10.44
CA THR A 2 -8.91 32.60 -9.90
C THR A 2 -9.10 31.52 -8.82
N LEU A 3 -9.99 31.72 -7.83
CA LEU A 3 -10.29 30.72 -6.78
C LEU A 3 -10.87 29.38 -7.31
N PHE A 4 -11.50 29.41 -8.48
CA PHE A 4 -12.19 28.27 -9.07
C PHE A 4 -11.23 27.33 -9.82
N LEU A 5 -10.19 27.92 -10.42
CA LEU A 5 -9.09 27.17 -11.02
C LEU A 5 -8.22 26.53 -9.95
N GLU A 6 -7.99 27.21 -8.81
CA GLU A 6 -7.24 26.64 -7.69
C GLU A 6 -7.93 25.43 -7.05
N GLU A 7 -9.24 25.44 -6.84
CA GLU A 7 -9.95 24.32 -6.20
C GLU A 7 -10.06 23.07 -7.09
N ASP A 8 -10.38 23.23 -8.37
CA ASP A 8 -10.53 22.10 -9.30
C ASP A 8 -9.16 21.52 -9.68
N MET A 9 -8.15 22.39 -9.81
CA MET A 9 -6.76 21.99 -9.96
C MET A 9 -6.23 21.35 -8.68
N MET A 10 -6.53 21.86 -7.48
CA MET A 10 -6.15 21.21 -6.21
C MET A 10 -6.84 19.86 -6.01
N LYS A 11 -8.11 19.69 -6.41
CA LYS A 11 -8.80 18.39 -6.36
C LYS A 11 -8.21 17.42 -7.37
N LYS A 12 -7.94 17.86 -8.60
CA LYS A 12 -7.27 17.04 -9.62
C LYS A 12 -5.83 16.75 -9.23
N ILE A 13 -5.10 17.67 -8.60
CA ILE A 13 -3.76 17.45 -8.07
C ILE A 13 -3.84 16.51 -6.87
N LEU A 14 -4.68 16.71 -5.85
CA LEU A 14 -4.82 15.77 -4.74
C LEU A 14 -5.27 14.38 -5.19
N PHE A 15 -6.14 14.31 -6.20
CA PHE A 15 -6.61 13.05 -6.76
C PHE A 15 -5.54 12.38 -7.63
N VAL A 16 -4.90 13.10 -8.55
CA VAL A 16 -3.84 12.57 -9.41
C VAL A 16 -2.58 12.33 -8.61
N PHE A 17 -2.15 13.24 -7.76
CA PHE A 17 -1.02 13.08 -6.87
C PHE A 17 -1.29 12.02 -5.80
N GLY A 18 -2.50 11.93 -5.25
CA GLY A 18 -2.89 10.84 -4.34
C GLY A 18 -2.99 9.49 -5.06
N PHE A 19 -3.51 9.45 -6.29
CA PHE A 19 -3.59 8.24 -7.12
C PHE A 19 -2.23 7.83 -7.66
N VAL A 20 -1.35 8.77 -7.99
CA VAL A 20 0.04 8.57 -8.44
C VAL A 20 0.95 8.29 -7.24
N LEU A 21 0.68 8.81 -6.04
CA LEU A 21 1.34 8.35 -4.80
C LEU A 21 0.86 6.96 -4.42
N LEU A 22 -0.45 6.65 -4.53
CA LEU A 22 -0.97 5.28 -4.46
C LEU A 22 -0.15 4.45 -5.46
N LEU A 23 -0.25 4.74 -6.76
CA LEU A 23 0.40 3.94 -7.79
C LEU A 23 1.91 3.84 -7.57
N SER A 24 2.61 4.92 -7.24
CA SER A 24 4.06 4.89 -7.04
C SER A 24 4.46 4.18 -5.76
N VAL A 25 3.80 4.41 -4.62
CA VAL A 25 4.04 3.66 -3.37
C VAL A 25 3.68 2.18 -3.53
N PHE A 26 2.62 1.86 -4.28
CA PHE A 26 2.14 0.49 -4.50
C PHE A 26 2.80 -0.25 -5.66
N LEU A 27 3.43 0.45 -6.62
CA LEU A 27 4.24 -0.12 -7.72
C LEU A 27 5.75 -0.07 -7.44
N THR A 28 6.23 0.68 -6.43
CA THR A 28 7.62 0.64 -5.96
C THR A 28 7.90 -0.57 -5.06
N GLY A 29 7.33 -1.73 -5.41
CA GLY A 29 7.90 -2.99 -4.97
C GLY A 29 9.27 -3.16 -5.62
N CYS A 30 10.33 -2.85 -4.89
CA CYS A 30 11.73 -3.17 -5.22
C CYS A 30 12.10 -3.03 -6.71
N ALA A 31 11.90 -1.85 -7.30
CA ALA A 31 12.49 -1.57 -8.60
C ALA A 31 14.01 -1.46 -8.43
N THR A 32 14.75 -2.44 -8.95
CA THR A 32 16.21 -2.32 -9.14
C THR A 32 16.48 -1.05 -9.95
N SER A 33 17.45 -0.23 -9.53
CA SER A 33 17.75 0.98 -10.30
C SER A 33 18.11 0.61 -11.75
N PRO A 34 17.71 1.43 -12.74
CA PRO A 34 17.93 1.10 -14.15
C PRO A 34 19.41 0.87 -14.42
N PHE A 35 19.71 -0.18 -15.18
CA PHE A 35 21.08 -0.48 -15.57
C PHE A 35 21.61 0.59 -16.54
N PRO A 36 22.87 1.04 -16.39
CA PRO A 36 23.46 1.95 -17.35
C PRO A 36 23.55 1.28 -18.74
N LYS A 37 23.31 2.03 -19.82
CA LYS A 37 23.55 1.53 -21.18
C LYS A 37 25.06 1.40 -21.40
N THR A 38 25.48 0.34 -22.08
CA THR A 38 26.88 0.10 -22.43
C THR A 38 26.98 -0.35 -23.88
N THR A 39 28.04 0.10 -24.56
CA THR A 39 28.36 -0.19 -25.96
C THR A 39 29.72 -0.87 -26.11
N GLU A 40 30.34 -1.29 -25.00
CA GLU A 40 31.62 -2.00 -25.04
C GLU A 40 31.45 -3.35 -25.77
N PRO A 41 32.45 -3.79 -26.55
CA PRO A 41 32.39 -5.09 -27.21
C PRO A 41 32.61 -6.23 -26.19
N GLY A 42 31.94 -7.37 -26.40
CA GLY A 42 32.08 -8.54 -25.52
C GLY A 42 30.86 -8.83 -24.64
N VAL A 43 31.01 -9.76 -23.69
CA VAL A 43 29.97 -10.08 -22.70
C VAL A 43 30.16 -9.20 -21.47
N ILE A 44 29.14 -8.39 -21.14
CA ILE A 44 29.23 -7.40 -20.06
C ILE A 44 28.29 -7.78 -18.92
N VAL A 45 28.83 -7.81 -17.71
CA VAL A 45 28.05 -8.03 -16.48
C VAL A 45 27.91 -6.72 -15.71
N GLN A 46 26.68 -6.29 -15.50
CA GLN A 46 26.33 -5.14 -14.68
C GLN A 46 25.56 -5.61 -13.45
N VAL A 47 25.84 -5.00 -12.30
CA VAL A 47 25.18 -5.36 -11.04
C VAL A 47 24.68 -4.10 -10.37
N VAL A 48 23.45 -4.18 -9.88
CA VAL A 48 22.76 -3.14 -9.14
C VAL A 48 22.21 -3.75 -7.88
N ALA A 49 22.68 -3.27 -6.73
CA ALA A 49 22.18 -3.69 -5.42
C ALA A 49 22.01 -2.47 -4.53
N THR A 50 20.75 -2.11 -4.26
CA THR A 50 20.42 -1.02 -3.35
C THR A 50 19.33 -1.50 -2.41
N GLY A 51 19.53 -1.31 -1.12
CA GLY A 51 18.61 -1.82 -0.11
C GLY A 51 18.66 -1.02 1.18
N ARG A 52 17.89 -1.48 2.15
CA ARG A 52 17.76 -0.86 3.47
C ARG A 52 17.95 -1.91 4.56
N PRO A 53 18.38 -1.51 5.77
CA PRO A 53 18.44 -2.43 6.91
C PRO A 53 17.09 -3.09 7.20
N LEU A 54 17.14 -4.38 7.56
CA LEU A 54 15.98 -5.22 7.87
C LEU A 54 14.98 -5.35 6.71
N GLU A 55 15.42 -5.23 5.46
CA GLU A 55 14.59 -5.46 4.28
C GLU A 55 15.19 -6.53 3.36
N ASN A 56 14.38 -7.13 2.48
CA ASN A 56 14.93 -7.98 1.42
C ASN A 56 15.51 -7.10 0.32
N ILE A 57 16.82 -7.14 0.17
CA ILE A 57 17.56 -6.32 -0.77
C ILE A 57 17.56 -7.03 -2.14
N PRO A 58 16.92 -6.44 -3.17
CA PRO A 58 17.01 -6.97 -4.51
C PRO A 58 18.41 -6.68 -5.06
N VAL A 59 19.03 -7.70 -5.62
CA VAL A 59 20.24 -7.57 -6.41
C VAL A 59 19.90 -7.95 -7.83
N GLY A 60 19.89 -6.94 -8.69
CA GLY A 60 19.75 -7.10 -10.13
C GLY A 60 21.12 -7.32 -10.74
N LEU A 61 21.24 -8.33 -11.59
CA LEU A 61 22.40 -8.59 -12.42
C LEU A 61 21.97 -8.67 -13.87
N ARG A 62 22.59 -7.88 -14.73
CA ARG A 62 22.33 -7.82 -16.17
C ARG A 62 23.55 -8.32 -16.93
N VAL A 63 23.33 -9.33 -17.78
CA VAL A 63 24.33 -9.85 -18.70
C VAL A 63 23.95 -9.40 -20.10
N VAL A 64 24.81 -8.61 -20.74
CA VAL A 64 24.63 -8.10 -22.10
C VAL A 64 25.57 -8.84 -23.03
N ASN A 65 25.06 -9.40 -24.12
CA ASN A 65 25.87 -10.01 -25.16
C ASN A 65 26.12 -9.00 -26.29
N ASN A 66 27.26 -8.32 -26.28
CA ASN A 66 27.71 -7.46 -27.39
C ASN A 66 28.73 -8.18 -28.28
N THR A 67 28.66 -9.52 -28.37
CA THR A 67 29.42 -10.31 -29.34
C THR A 67 28.55 -10.62 -30.58
N PRO A 68 29.16 -10.92 -31.75
CA PRO A 68 28.42 -11.31 -32.95
C PRO A 68 27.68 -12.65 -32.82
N ASP A 69 28.15 -13.53 -31.94
CA ASP A 69 27.64 -14.89 -31.75
C ASP A 69 26.75 -15.01 -30.50
N PRO A 70 25.78 -15.93 -30.47
CA PRO A 70 24.97 -16.17 -29.29
C PRO A 70 25.78 -16.83 -28.17
N ILE A 71 25.43 -16.50 -26.91
CA ILE A 71 25.97 -17.18 -25.72
C ILE A 71 24.92 -18.08 -25.08
N LEU A 72 25.36 -19.23 -24.58
CA LEU A 72 24.53 -20.33 -24.06
C LEU A 72 24.81 -20.57 -22.57
N ASP A 73 23.88 -21.24 -21.88
CA ASP A 73 24.04 -21.75 -20.50
C ASP A 73 24.54 -20.72 -19.46
N VAL A 74 24.05 -19.47 -19.53
CA VAL A 74 24.46 -18.41 -18.60
C VAL A 74 24.04 -18.77 -17.17
N THR A 75 25.05 -18.92 -16.30
CA THR A 75 24.91 -19.27 -14.89
C THR A 75 25.52 -18.19 -14.03
N VAL A 76 24.79 -17.74 -13.01
CA VAL A 76 25.22 -16.67 -12.12
C VAL A 76 25.31 -17.21 -10.69
N LYS A 77 26.46 -17.02 -10.06
CA LYS A 77 26.73 -17.45 -8.69
C LYS A 77 27.23 -16.28 -7.84
N LEU A 78 26.60 -16.09 -6.68
CA LEU A 78 27.10 -15.19 -5.64
C LEU A 78 28.26 -15.89 -4.90
N VAL A 79 29.45 -15.28 -4.92
CA VAL A 79 30.69 -15.88 -4.39
C VAL A 79 30.94 -15.41 -2.96
N SER A 80 30.84 -14.11 -2.69
CA SER A 80 31.06 -13.57 -1.35
C SER A 80 30.37 -12.22 -1.16
N ILE A 81 30.09 -11.88 0.10
CA ILE A 81 29.68 -10.54 0.54
C ILE A 81 30.68 -10.08 1.59
N ASN A 82 31.26 -8.90 1.39
CA ASN A 82 32.27 -8.30 2.26
C ASN A 82 33.46 -9.21 2.56
N GLY A 83 33.88 -10.00 1.57
CA GLY A 83 34.96 -10.99 1.71
C GLY A 83 34.57 -12.27 2.45
N ASN A 84 33.31 -12.42 2.87
CA ASN A 84 32.81 -13.62 3.52
C ASN A 84 32.08 -14.53 2.52
N GLU A 85 32.55 -15.76 2.37
CA GLU A 85 31.94 -16.80 1.53
C GLU A 85 30.63 -17.32 2.13
N ASP A 86 30.48 -17.27 3.46
CA ASP A 86 29.24 -17.66 4.16
C ASP A 86 28.13 -16.59 4.04
N LEU A 87 28.38 -15.49 3.32
CA LEU A 87 27.45 -14.38 3.07
C LEU A 87 27.00 -13.58 4.30
N LYS A 88 27.40 -13.97 5.52
CA LYS A 88 27.07 -13.26 6.77
C LYS A 88 27.54 -11.80 6.75
N PRO A 89 26.76 -10.84 7.28
CA PRO A 89 25.53 -11.01 8.09
C PRO A 89 24.26 -11.25 7.26
N PHE A 90 24.39 -11.38 5.95
CA PHE A 90 23.26 -11.59 5.07
C PHE A 90 22.98 -13.07 4.83
N GLU A 91 21.76 -13.36 4.41
CA GLU A 91 21.30 -14.68 3.99
C GLU A 91 20.60 -14.57 2.64
N LEU A 92 20.67 -15.63 1.83
CA LEU A 92 19.92 -15.68 0.58
C LEU A 92 18.43 -15.94 0.89
N TRP A 93 17.56 -15.02 0.48
CA TRP A 93 16.13 -15.21 0.67
C TRP A 93 15.52 -15.98 -0.51
N LYS A 94 14.87 -17.10 -0.19
CA LYS A 94 14.17 -17.96 -1.16
C LYS A 94 12.67 -17.69 -1.10
N SER A 95 12.16 -16.85 -1.98
CA SER A 95 10.72 -16.69 -2.16
C SER A 95 10.15 -17.96 -2.82
N THR A 96 9.17 -18.62 -2.22
CA THR A 96 8.53 -19.83 -2.79
C THR A 96 7.88 -19.64 -4.16
N ARG A 97 7.78 -18.41 -4.69
CA ARG A 97 7.33 -18.11 -6.06
C ARG A 97 8.47 -17.86 -7.05
N GLU A 98 9.69 -17.62 -6.57
CA GLU A 98 10.87 -17.39 -7.41
C GLU A 98 11.93 -18.43 -7.03
N LEU A 99 12.05 -19.41 -7.93
CA LEU A 99 13.06 -20.48 -8.03
C LEU A 99 14.13 -20.52 -6.94
N SER A 100 14.28 -21.68 -6.31
CA SER A 100 15.32 -21.95 -5.32
C SER A 100 16.71 -21.72 -5.91
N ILE A 101 17.35 -20.63 -5.54
CA ILE A 101 18.73 -20.37 -5.92
C ILE A 101 19.61 -21.11 -4.92
N LYS A 102 20.08 -22.30 -5.28
CA LYS A 102 21.43 -22.70 -4.87
C LYS A 102 22.45 -22.30 -5.94
N ASP A 103 22.01 -22.15 -7.19
CA ASP A 103 22.77 -21.56 -8.30
C ASP A 103 21.73 -20.89 -9.22
N VAL A 104 21.88 -19.61 -9.59
CA VAL A 104 20.98 -18.99 -10.59
C VAL A 104 21.44 -19.49 -11.96
N SER A 105 21.12 -20.74 -12.29
CA SER A 105 21.19 -21.24 -13.65
C SER A 105 19.89 -20.88 -14.35
N LYS A 106 19.93 -19.94 -15.29
CA LYS A 106 18.87 -19.84 -16.30
C LYS A 106 19.51 -20.17 -17.62
N THR A 107 19.17 -21.33 -18.14
CA THR A 107 19.50 -21.74 -19.50
C THR A 107 18.70 -20.88 -20.46
N SER A 108 19.22 -19.71 -20.80
CA SER A 108 18.69 -18.87 -21.86
C SER A 108 19.82 -18.55 -22.83
N VAL A 109 19.56 -18.81 -24.11
CA VAL A 109 20.37 -18.30 -25.20
C VAL A 109 20.22 -16.78 -25.21
N ILE A 110 21.33 -16.06 -25.11
CA ILE A 110 21.35 -14.61 -25.28
C ILE A 110 21.90 -14.32 -26.68
N ASP A 111 21.01 -13.98 -27.60
CA ASP A 111 21.38 -13.62 -28.96
C ASP A 111 22.26 -12.36 -28.98
N ALA A 112 22.98 -12.16 -30.08
CA ALA A 112 23.79 -10.98 -30.31
C ALA A 112 22.97 -9.69 -30.13
N GLY A 113 23.48 -8.76 -29.31
CA GLY A 113 22.85 -7.48 -29.00
C GLY A 113 21.68 -7.55 -28.02
N LYS A 114 21.37 -8.72 -27.45
CA LYS A 114 20.33 -8.89 -26.41
C LYS A 114 20.94 -8.97 -25.01
N ASP A 115 20.07 -8.83 -24.01
CA ASP A 115 20.42 -8.89 -22.60
C ASP A 115 19.51 -9.84 -21.81
N ALA A 116 20.06 -10.40 -20.73
CA ALA A 116 19.31 -11.13 -19.73
C ALA A 116 19.48 -10.46 -18.37
N THR A 117 18.37 -10.31 -17.64
CA THR A 117 18.37 -9.80 -16.28
C THR A 117 18.01 -10.91 -15.30
N PHE A 118 18.81 -11.01 -14.25
CA PHE A 118 18.69 -11.93 -13.13
C PHE A 118 18.47 -11.12 -11.87
N THR A 119 17.45 -11.47 -11.08
CA THR A 119 17.20 -10.83 -9.80
C THR A 119 17.21 -11.89 -8.71
N PHE A 120 17.96 -11.63 -7.66
CA PHE A 120 17.94 -12.43 -6.43
C PHE A 120 17.84 -11.52 -5.23
N TYR A 121 17.37 -12.07 -4.11
CA TYR A 121 17.15 -11.30 -2.90
C TYR A 121 18.10 -11.76 -1.81
N ILE A 122 18.78 -10.78 -1.23
CA ILE A 122 19.63 -10.96 -0.06
C ILE A 122 18.90 -10.32 1.13
N THR A 123 18.89 -10.97 2.29
CA THR A 123 18.17 -10.47 3.46
C THR A 123 19.10 -10.42 4.68
N SER A 124 18.82 -9.52 5.62
CA SER A 124 19.48 -9.50 6.93
C SER A 124 18.41 -9.40 8.01
N TYR A 125 18.41 -10.35 8.94
CA TYR A 125 17.50 -10.36 10.09
C TYR A 125 18.00 -9.51 11.26
N THR A 126 19.25 -9.07 11.20
CA THR A 126 19.85 -8.14 12.16
C THR A 126 19.99 -6.75 11.55
N GLU A 127 19.95 -5.72 12.39
CA GLU A 127 20.20 -4.35 11.93
C GLU A 127 21.66 -4.23 11.50
N ILE A 128 21.85 -3.85 10.23
CA ILE A 128 23.16 -3.65 9.61
C ILE A 128 23.44 -2.15 9.45
N GLU A 129 24.70 -1.78 9.50
CA GLU A 129 25.11 -0.40 9.30
C GLU A 129 24.81 0.05 7.86
N PRO A 130 24.28 1.27 7.66
CA PRO A 130 24.03 1.83 6.35
C PRO A 130 25.34 2.28 5.70
N LYS A 131 26.05 1.32 5.10
CA LYS A 131 27.30 1.53 4.37
C LYS A 131 27.35 0.68 3.11
N PRO A 132 28.27 0.95 2.17
CA PRO A 132 28.46 0.11 1.01
C PRO A 132 29.13 -1.23 1.40
N TYR A 133 28.59 -2.36 0.96
CA TYR A 133 29.15 -3.70 1.17
C TYR A 133 29.63 -4.29 -0.16
N PRO A 134 30.93 -4.58 -0.34
CA PRO A 134 31.42 -5.16 -1.58
C PRO A 134 30.89 -6.59 -1.77
N ILE A 135 30.57 -6.96 -3.00
CA ILE A 135 30.03 -8.26 -3.38
C ILE A 135 30.73 -8.79 -4.62
N LYS A 136 30.91 -10.10 -4.68
CA LYS A 136 31.54 -10.77 -5.83
C LYS A 136 30.58 -11.77 -6.47
N PHE A 137 30.45 -11.69 -7.79
CA PHE A 137 29.71 -12.65 -8.61
C PHE A 137 30.63 -13.37 -9.56
N ALA A 138 30.38 -14.65 -9.78
CA ALA A 138 30.92 -15.42 -10.89
C ALA A 138 29.80 -15.64 -11.90
N VAL A 139 30.01 -15.21 -13.15
CA VAL A 139 29.10 -15.44 -14.27
C VAL A 139 29.77 -16.38 -15.26
N THR A 140 29.22 -17.59 -15.40
CA THR A 140 29.73 -18.60 -16.31
C THR A 140 28.81 -18.73 -17.52
N TYR A 141 29.36 -18.78 -18.72
CA TYR A 141 28.59 -18.97 -19.96
C TYR A 141 29.37 -19.80 -20.98
N LYS A 142 28.68 -20.33 -21.98
CA LYS A 142 29.26 -21.05 -23.12
C LYS A 142 29.19 -20.20 -24.38
N ASP A 143 30.31 -20.05 -25.07
CA ASP A 143 30.36 -19.45 -26.41
C ASP A 143 29.72 -20.38 -27.46
N ALA A 144 29.44 -19.86 -28.66
CA ALA A 144 28.95 -20.67 -29.79
C ALA A 144 29.85 -21.86 -30.15
N ASN A 145 31.15 -21.78 -29.82
CA ASN A 145 32.13 -22.84 -30.00
C ASN A 145 32.17 -23.87 -28.85
N GLY A 146 31.26 -23.77 -27.88
CA GLY A 146 31.19 -24.65 -26.70
C GLY A 146 32.23 -24.37 -25.62
N LYS A 147 33.07 -23.33 -25.77
CA LYS A 147 34.05 -22.90 -24.76
C LYS A 147 33.33 -22.29 -23.56
N ILE A 148 33.66 -22.74 -22.36
CA ILE A 148 33.14 -22.20 -21.10
C ILE A 148 34.03 -21.02 -20.67
N THR A 149 33.42 -19.86 -20.46
CA THR A 149 34.08 -18.65 -19.97
C THR A 149 33.44 -18.24 -18.64
N THR A 150 34.25 -17.86 -17.65
CA THR A 150 33.78 -17.32 -16.36
C THR A 150 34.26 -15.89 -16.19
N ILE A 151 33.34 -14.99 -15.86
CA ILE A 151 33.58 -13.58 -15.59
C ILE A 151 33.32 -13.34 -14.11
N ASP A 152 34.36 -12.96 -13.39
CA ASP A 152 34.23 -12.48 -12.01
C ASP A 152 33.90 -10.98 -12.02
N LYS A 153 32.78 -10.61 -11.40
CA LYS A 153 32.32 -9.23 -11.30
C LYS A 153 32.23 -8.81 -9.83
N GLU A 154 33.00 -7.79 -9.50
CA GLU A 154 32.86 -7.07 -8.24
C GLU A 154 31.80 -5.96 -8.36
N ALA A 155 30.98 -5.84 -7.33
CA ALA A 155 29.97 -4.80 -7.20
C ALA A 155 29.80 -4.42 -5.73
N VAL A 156 28.84 -3.54 -5.45
CA VAL A 156 28.61 -3.03 -4.10
C VAL A 156 27.10 -3.01 -3.80
N ILE A 157 26.71 -3.56 -2.65
CA ILE A 157 25.38 -3.36 -2.07
C ILE A 157 25.40 -2.00 -1.37
N ASN A 158 24.64 -1.05 -1.90
CA ASN A 158 24.43 0.24 -1.27
C ASN A 158 23.29 0.13 -0.25
N VAL A 159 23.64 0.03 1.03
CA VAL A 159 22.66 0.02 2.12
C VAL A 159 22.39 1.46 2.57
N VAL A 160 21.18 1.95 2.30
CA VAL A 160 20.77 3.31 2.64
C VAL A 160 20.00 3.34 3.96
N PRO A 161 20.09 4.43 4.74
CA PRO A 161 19.37 4.52 6.00
C PRO A 161 17.85 4.54 5.80
N VAL A 162 17.14 3.91 6.75
CA VAL A 162 15.68 3.94 6.84
C VAL A 162 15.25 5.20 7.58
N GLY A 163 14.22 5.88 7.09
CA GLY A 163 13.64 7.06 7.76
C GLY A 163 13.15 6.77 9.17
N GLY A 164 13.32 7.72 10.09
CA GLY A 164 13.03 7.54 11.52
C GLY A 164 11.60 7.08 11.82
N LEU A 165 10.61 7.52 11.05
CA LEU A 165 9.20 7.12 11.21
C LEU A 165 8.98 5.63 10.91
N TYR A 166 9.64 5.08 9.89
CA TYR A 166 9.54 3.65 9.58
C TYR A 166 10.25 2.81 10.65
N LYS A 167 11.40 3.28 11.16
CA LYS A 167 12.08 2.65 12.30
C LYS A 167 11.20 2.63 13.55
N ALA A 168 10.57 3.75 13.87
CA ALA A 168 9.64 3.85 15.02
C ALA A 168 8.45 2.90 14.86
N MET A 169 7.86 2.81 13.67
CA MET A 169 6.76 1.88 13.40
C MET A 169 7.20 0.41 13.56
N ARG A 170 8.36 0.04 13.01
CA ARG A 170 8.94 -1.31 13.19
C ARG A 170 9.23 -1.60 14.66
N PHE A 171 9.73 -0.63 15.42
CA PHE A 171 9.94 -0.77 16.86
C PHE A 171 8.64 -1.11 17.61
N ILE A 172 7.54 -0.42 17.27
CA ILE A 172 6.22 -0.71 17.87
C ILE A 172 5.74 -2.11 17.50
N ILE A 173 5.88 -2.52 16.23
CA ILE A 173 5.52 -3.87 15.78
C ILE A 173 6.31 -4.92 16.56
N GLU A 174 7.62 -4.73 16.72
CA GLU A 174 8.47 -5.63 17.50
C GLU A 174 8.08 -5.67 18.99
N ALA A 175 7.75 -4.53 19.58
CA ALA A 175 7.29 -4.46 20.96
C ALA A 175 5.98 -5.26 21.18
N ILE A 176 5.03 -5.14 20.25
CA ILE A 176 3.79 -5.93 20.29
C ILE A 176 4.10 -7.41 20.04
N ASN A 177 4.97 -7.72 19.08
CA ASN A 177 5.36 -9.09 18.75
C ASN A 177 6.07 -9.81 19.90
N LYS A 178 6.82 -9.10 20.76
CA LYS A 178 7.39 -9.68 21.98
C LYS A 178 6.33 -10.24 22.92
N VAL A 179 5.15 -9.64 22.93
CA VAL A 179 4.00 -10.07 23.76
C VAL A 179 3.17 -11.12 23.03
N THR A 180 2.78 -10.87 21.78
CA THR A 180 1.91 -11.77 21.01
C THR A 180 2.62 -13.02 20.49
N LYS A 181 3.95 -12.97 20.36
CA LYS A 181 4.81 -13.96 19.70
C LYS A 181 4.35 -14.32 18.28
N ASN A 182 3.60 -13.42 17.64
CA ASN A 182 3.05 -13.60 16.30
C ASN A 182 2.90 -12.25 15.60
N TYR A 183 3.59 -12.09 14.48
CA TYR A 183 3.57 -10.85 13.69
C TYR A 183 2.20 -10.53 13.08
N GLY A 184 1.41 -11.54 12.68
CA GLY A 184 0.06 -11.30 12.18
C GLY A 184 -0.85 -10.70 13.25
N LEU A 185 -0.78 -11.24 14.48
CA LEU A 185 -1.46 -10.64 15.64
C LEU A 185 -0.90 -9.26 15.99
N ALA A 186 0.42 -9.06 15.85
CA ALA A 186 1.03 -7.78 16.13
C ALA A 186 0.50 -6.67 15.20
N ILE A 187 0.32 -6.97 13.91
CA ILE A 187 -0.30 -6.07 12.94
C ILE A 187 -1.75 -5.77 13.31
N ILE A 188 -2.53 -6.79 13.70
CA ILE A 188 -3.93 -6.62 14.11
C ILE A 188 -4.04 -5.69 15.32
N VAL A 189 -3.25 -5.97 16.37
CA VAL A 189 -3.25 -5.18 17.61
C VAL A 189 -2.79 -3.74 17.33
N LEU A 190 -1.73 -3.55 16.55
CA LEU A 190 -1.26 -2.24 16.13
C LEU A 190 -2.38 -1.44 15.44
N THR A 191 -3.10 -2.09 14.53
CA THR A 191 -4.20 -1.46 13.79
C THR A 191 -5.32 -1.00 14.71
N ILE A 192 -5.69 -1.84 15.68
CA ILE A 192 -6.70 -1.51 16.69
C ILE A 192 -6.23 -0.33 17.56
N LEU A 193 -4.99 -0.34 18.02
CA LEU A 193 -4.43 0.75 18.84
C LEU A 193 -4.42 2.08 18.10
N ILE A 194 -3.95 2.08 16.85
CA ILE A 194 -3.97 3.27 16.00
C ILE A 194 -5.41 3.78 15.86
N LYS A 195 -6.37 2.88 15.61
CA LYS A 195 -7.78 3.24 15.48
C LYS A 195 -8.35 3.87 16.75
N LEU A 196 -8.09 3.26 17.91
CA LEU A 196 -8.50 3.80 19.20
C LEU A 196 -7.95 5.22 19.45
N ILE A 197 -6.69 5.48 19.09
CA ILE A 197 -6.08 6.82 19.21
C ILE A 197 -6.75 7.81 18.23
N THR A 198 -7.07 7.36 17.01
CA THR A 198 -7.72 8.19 16.00
C THR A 198 -9.25 8.30 16.16
N HIS A 199 -9.85 7.54 17.07
CA HIS A 199 -11.30 7.49 17.30
C HIS A 199 -11.96 8.87 17.49
N PRO A 200 -11.47 9.79 18.36
CA PRO A 200 -12.09 11.10 18.54
C PRO A 200 -12.10 11.93 17.25
N LEU A 201 -11.04 11.82 16.45
CA LEU A 201 -10.93 12.45 15.15
C LEU A 201 -11.92 11.83 14.17
N THR A 202 -12.04 10.50 14.13
CA THR A 202 -13.02 9.80 13.29
C THR A 202 -14.45 10.19 13.65
N ARG A 203 -14.77 10.35 14.93
CA ARG A 203 -16.08 10.86 15.38
C ARG A 203 -16.37 12.27 14.89
N TYR A 204 -15.38 13.17 14.92
CA TYR A 204 -15.51 14.52 14.36
C TYR A 204 -15.79 14.48 12.85
N GLN A 205 -15.09 13.61 12.12
CA GLN A 205 -15.27 13.43 10.68
C GLN A 205 -16.67 12.92 10.34
N PHE A 206 -17.18 11.89 11.03
CA PHE A 206 -18.53 11.38 10.82
C PHE A 206 -19.61 12.44 11.07
N LYS A 207 -19.44 13.29 12.09
CA LYS A 207 -20.35 14.42 12.33
C LYS A 207 -20.37 15.39 11.16
N SER A 208 -19.22 15.66 10.54
CA SER A 208 -19.17 16.53 9.36
C SER A 208 -19.83 15.89 8.14
N THR A 209 -19.65 14.57 7.93
CA THR A 209 -20.30 13.83 6.84
C THR A 209 -21.81 13.78 7.03
N ALA A 210 -22.31 13.62 8.26
CA ALA A 210 -23.75 13.66 8.54
C ALA A 210 -24.38 15.01 8.15
N LYS A 211 -23.73 16.13 8.45
CA LYS A 211 -24.18 17.48 8.03
C LYS A 211 -24.20 17.64 6.51
N LEU A 212 -23.19 17.11 5.81
CA LEU A 212 -23.15 17.12 4.35
C LEU A 212 -24.31 16.32 3.74
N GLN A 213 -24.76 15.27 4.42
CA GLN A 213 -25.91 14.48 3.97
C GLN A 213 -27.25 15.18 4.19
N GLU A 214 -27.40 15.95 5.27
CA GLU A 214 -28.61 16.73 5.53
C GLU A 214 -28.91 17.75 4.41
N ILE A 215 -27.87 18.28 3.76
CA ILE A 215 -27.99 19.26 2.67
C ILE A 215 -28.07 18.64 1.27
N GLN A 216 -27.91 17.32 1.12
CA GLN A 216 -28.06 16.62 -0.17
C GLN A 216 -29.36 16.94 -0.94
N PRO A 217 -30.56 17.01 -0.32
CA PRO A 217 -31.77 17.37 -1.06
C PRO A 217 -31.73 18.78 -1.62
N GLU A 218 -31.11 19.73 -0.91
CA GLU A 218 -30.95 21.12 -1.38
C GLU A 218 -29.91 21.17 -2.52
N LEU A 219 -28.84 20.37 -2.43
CA LEU A 219 -27.86 20.21 -3.51
C LEU A 219 -28.50 19.65 -4.79
N LYS A 220 -29.37 18.63 -4.69
CA LYS A 220 -30.11 18.09 -5.84
C LYS A 220 -30.99 19.15 -6.51
N LYS A 221 -31.69 19.98 -5.73
CA LYS A 221 -32.52 21.08 -6.26
C LYS A 221 -31.67 22.11 -7.02
N ILE A 222 -30.50 22.47 -6.50
CA ILE A 222 -29.57 23.38 -7.20
C ILE A 222 -29.08 22.71 -8.49
N GLN A 223 -28.73 21.42 -8.42
CA GLN A 223 -28.26 20.68 -9.58
C GLN A 223 -29.30 20.64 -10.70
N GLU A 224 -30.57 20.40 -10.35
CA GLU A 224 -31.70 20.40 -11.29
C GLU A 224 -32.02 21.79 -11.86
N LYS A 225 -31.99 22.82 -11.02
CA LYS A 225 -32.30 24.21 -11.41
C LYS A 225 -31.28 24.82 -12.37
N TYR A 226 -30.01 24.40 -12.26
CA TYR A 226 -28.91 24.97 -13.04
C TYR A 226 -28.20 23.91 -13.92
N LYS A 227 -28.90 22.87 -14.39
CA LYS A 227 -28.33 21.82 -15.28
C LYS A 227 -27.61 22.41 -16.49
N ASP A 228 -28.17 23.45 -17.10
CA ASP A 228 -27.62 24.07 -18.31
C ASP A 228 -26.54 25.13 -18.02
N ASN A 229 -26.24 25.41 -16.75
CA ASN A 229 -25.22 26.38 -16.37
C ASN A 229 -24.32 25.87 -15.21
N PRO A 230 -23.29 25.07 -15.54
CA PRO A 230 -22.37 24.50 -14.55
C PRO A 230 -21.65 25.54 -13.68
N GLN A 231 -21.35 26.71 -14.24
CA GLN A 231 -20.67 27.78 -13.50
C GLN A 231 -21.58 28.35 -12.40
N LYS A 232 -22.85 28.62 -12.73
CA LYS A 232 -23.84 29.12 -11.76
C LYS A 232 -24.22 28.05 -10.74
N GLN A 233 -24.33 26.79 -11.19
CA GLN A 233 -24.56 25.64 -10.33
C GLN A 233 -23.51 25.54 -9.21
N GLN A 234 -22.23 25.60 -9.56
CA GLN A 234 -21.15 25.52 -8.56
C GLN A 234 -21.14 26.72 -7.60
N GLN A 235 -21.45 27.93 -8.09
CA GLN A 235 -21.54 29.12 -7.23
C GLN A 235 -22.64 28.97 -6.18
N GLU A 236 -23.82 28.50 -6.57
CA GLU A 236 -24.95 28.27 -5.66
C GLU A 236 -24.67 27.12 -4.67
N ILE A 237 -23.98 26.07 -5.11
CA ILE A 237 -23.50 25.00 -4.21
C ILE A 237 -22.56 25.57 -3.13
N VAL A 238 -21.61 26.44 -3.52
CA VAL A 238 -20.69 27.07 -2.55
C VAL A 238 -21.41 28.01 -1.60
N LYS A 239 -22.39 28.78 -2.08
CA LYS A 239 -23.22 29.63 -1.21
C LYS A 239 -23.99 28.80 -0.20
N LEU A 240 -24.63 27.71 -0.64
CA LEU A 240 -25.36 26.80 0.22
C LEU A 240 -24.47 26.22 1.33
N TYR A 241 -23.24 25.78 1.00
CA TYR A 241 -22.29 25.29 2.01
C TYR A 241 -21.96 26.36 3.05
N LYS A 242 -21.77 27.61 2.64
CA LYS A 242 -21.50 28.73 3.55
C LYS A 242 -22.70 29.08 4.43
N GLU A 243 -23.90 29.16 3.86
CA GLU A 243 -25.14 29.44 4.58
C GLU A 243 -25.45 28.37 5.64
N LYS A 244 -25.20 27.11 5.32
CA LYS A 244 -25.42 25.98 6.23
C LYS A 244 -24.24 25.73 7.17
N GLY A 245 -23.17 26.52 7.06
CA GLY A 245 -21.96 26.38 7.89
C GLY A 245 -21.29 25.01 7.79
N VAL A 246 -21.38 24.36 6.62
CA VAL A 246 -20.83 23.03 6.38
C VAL A 246 -19.48 23.15 5.67
N ASN A 247 -18.45 22.54 6.26
CA ASN A 247 -17.13 22.52 5.66
C ASN A 247 -17.06 21.46 4.55
N MET A 248 -16.83 21.87 3.31
CA MET A 248 -16.70 20.99 2.14
C MET A 248 -15.57 19.96 2.30
N TYR A 249 -14.54 20.27 3.09
CA TYR A 249 -13.40 19.38 3.34
C TYR A 249 -13.65 18.34 4.44
N GLY A 250 -14.75 18.46 5.18
CA GLY A 250 -15.04 17.55 6.29
C GLY A 250 -15.23 16.08 5.86
N GLY A 251 -15.65 15.83 4.61
CA GLY A 251 -15.81 14.50 4.05
C GLY A 251 -14.51 13.86 3.54
N CYS A 252 -13.49 14.65 3.15
CA CYS A 252 -12.19 14.15 2.70
C CYS A 252 -11.10 14.22 3.79
N LEU A 253 -11.40 14.84 4.94
CA LEU A 253 -10.51 14.89 6.09
C LEU A 253 -10.02 13.51 6.60
N PRO A 254 -10.85 12.44 6.63
CA PRO A 254 -10.36 11.09 6.95
C PRO A 254 -9.22 10.66 6.05
N VAL A 255 -9.37 10.91 4.76
CA VAL A 255 -8.42 10.51 3.73
C VAL A 255 -7.11 11.25 3.92
N LEU A 256 -7.14 12.56 4.18
CA LEU A 256 -5.94 13.40 4.35
C LEU A 256 -5.04 12.96 5.51
N ILE A 257 -5.61 12.58 6.66
CA ILE A 257 -4.83 12.12 7.82
C ILE A 257 -4.44 10.66 7.69
N GLN A 258 -5.30 9.85 7.05
CA GLN A 258 -5.03 8.44 6.80
C GLN A 258 -3.85 8.24 5.85
N TRP A 259 -3.65 9.15 4.89
CA TRP A 259 -2.60 9.04 3.87
C TRP A 259 -1.18 9.00 4.43
N PRO A 260 -0.72 9.97 5.25
CA PRO A 260 0.60 9.92 5.87
C PRO A 260 0.78 8.66 6.73
N LEU A 261 -0.24 8.31 7.51
CA LEU A 261 -0.21 7.12 8.37
C LEU A 261 -0.06 5.83 7.54
N LEU A 262 -0.78 5.75 6.41
CA LEU A 262 -0.69 4.63 5.47
C LEU A 262 0.69 4.52 4.84
N ILE A 263 1.29 5.63 4.42
CA ILE A 263 2.65 5.64 3.84
C ILE A 263 3.67 5.14 4.86
N ILE A 264 3.57 5.60 6.11
CA ILE A 264 4.46 5.17 7.20
C ILE A 264 4.31 3.69 7.47
N LEU A 265 3.07 3.21 7.59
CA LEU A 265 2.82 1.82 7.89
C LEU A 265 3.19 0.90 6.72
N TYR A 266 2.81 1.27 5.49
CA TYR A 266 3.17 0.52 4.30
C TYR A 266 4.69 0.42 4.16
N GLY A 267 5.42 1.54 4.28
CA GLY A 267 6.89 1.53 4.26
C GLY A 267 7.52 0.70 5.38
N ALA A 268 6.86 0.59 6.52
CA ALA A 268 7.33 -0.24 7.64
C ALA A 268 7.07 -1.74 7.43
N LEU A 269 5.91 -2.10 6.85
CA LEU A 269 5.45 -3.49 6.66
C LEU A 269 5.97 -4.12 5.36
N MET A 270 6.11 -3.33 4.31
CA MET A 270 6.53 -3.80 3.00
C MET A 270 7.98 -4.27 3.09
N ASN A 271 8.23 -5.47 2.59
CA ASN A 271 9.57 -6.03 2.44
C ASN A 271 10.38 -6.18 3.74
N TYR A 272 9.72 -6.23 4.91
CA TYR A 272 10.39 -6.29 6.21
C TYR A 272 10.93 -7.70 6.48
N ALA A 273 12.25 -7.87 6.56
CA ALA A 273 12.91 -9.17 6.58
C ALA A 273 12.35 -10.17 7.63
N PRO A 274 12.06 -9.78 8.89
CA PRO A 274 11.47 -10.70 9.88
C PRO A 274 10.15 -11.35 9.46
N PHE A 275 9.38 -10.72 8.56
CA PHE A 275 8.13 -11.27 8.03
C PHE A 275 8.34 -12.46 7.09
N ASN A 276 9.56 -12.70 6.61
CA ASN A 276 9.87 -13.83 5.76
C ASN A 276 9.62 -15.18 6.43
N ASN A 277 9.81 -15.23 7.76
CA ASN A 277 9.62 -16.44 8.56
C ASN A 277 8.34 -16.37 9.43
N ALA A 278 7.53 -15.33 9.25
CA ALA A 278 6.33 -15.10 10.03
C ALA A 278 5.16 -15.92 9.48
N ARG A 279 4.70 -16.91 10.27
CA ARG A 279 3.50 -17.70 9.97
C ARG A 279 2.26 -17.07 10.60
N PHE A 280 1.17 -17.03 9.86
CA PHE A 280 -0.14 -16.58 10.36
C PHE A 280 -1.28 -17.30 9.65
N LEU A 281 -2.11 -18.03 10.40
CA LEU A 281 -3.18 -18.87 9.84
C LEU A 281 -2.61 -19.83 8.77
N TRP A 282 -3.12 -19.80 7.54
CA TRP A 282 -2.62 -20.60 6.40
C TRP A 282 -1.38 -20.01 5.71
N LEU A 283 -0.93 -18.82 6.13
CA LEU A 283 0.19 -18.11 5.52
C LEU A 283 1.49 -18.60 6.15
N SER A 284 2.42 -19.03 5.32
CA SER A 284 3.77 -19.43 5.74
C SER A 284 4.72 -18.25 5.89
N ASN A 285 4.41 -17.11 5.27
CA ASN A 285 5.26 -15.93 5.15
C ASN A 285 4.37 -14.68 4.97
N LEU A 286 4.69 -13.56 5.62
CA LEU A 286 3.90 -12.32 5.57
C LEU A 286 4.37 -11.32 4.49
N ASN A 287 5.46 -11.59 3.78
CA ASN A 287 6.00 -10.81 2.66
C ASN A 287 5.71 -11.41 1.27
N VAL A 288 5.30 -12.69 1.19
CA VAL A 288 4.99 -13.33 -0.10
C VAL A 288 3.49 -13.29 -0.35
N PRO A 289 3.02 -12.80 -1.52
CA PRO A 289 1.59 -12.73 -1.83
C PRO A 289 0.85 -14.05 -1.60
N ASP A 290 -0.39 -13.96 -1.11
CA ASP A 290 -1.22 -15.13 -0.77
C ASP A 290 -1.44 -16.02 -2.00
N LYS A 291 -1.03 -17.29 -1.91
CA LYS A 291 -1.17 -18.28 -2.99
C LYS A 291 -2.63 -18.64 -3.25
N TYR A 292 -3.47 -18.59 -2.23
CA TYR A 292 -4.87 -19.02 -2.31
C TYR A 292 -5.83 -17.86 -2.58
N TYR A 293 -5.32 -16.63 -2.66
CA TYR A 293 -6.10 -15.40 -2.86
C TYR A 293 -7.23 -15.19 -1.84
N ILE A 294 -7.14 -15.82 -0.66
CA ILE A 294 -8.12 -15.69 0.42
C ILE A 294 -8.04 -14.28 1.01
N LEU A 295 -6.83 -13.75 1.23
CA LEU A 295 -6.66 -12.39 1.76
C LEU A 295 -7.20 -11.29 0.81
N PRO A 296 -6.89 -11.29 -0.51
CA PRO A 296 -7.54 -10.38 -1.46
C PRO A 296 -9.07 -10.43 -1.43
N ALA A 297 -9.66 -11.63 -1.32
CA ALA A 297 -11.10 -11.80 -1.19
C ALA A 297 -11.65 -11.22 0.13
N LEU A 298 -10.91 -11.38 1.23
CA LEU A 298 -11.27 -10.76 2.52
C LEU A 298 -11.14 -9.24 2.48
N VAL A 299 -10.14 -8.70 1.78
CA VAL A 299 -10.02 -7.25 1.54
C VAL A 299 -11.23 -6.73 0.78
N PHE A 300 -11.65 -7.41 -0.29
CA PHE A 300 -12.88 -7.08 -1.01
C PHE A 300 -14.07 -7.05 -0.06
N LEU A 301 -14.29 -8.12 0.71
CA LEU A 301 -15.44 -8.24 1.60
C LEU A 301 -15.43 -7.18 2.70
N SER A 302 -14.28 -6.95 3.34
CA SER A 302 -14.15 -5.95 4.41
C SER A 302 -14.35 -4.54 3.89
N MET A 303 -13.79 -4.19 2.72
CA MET A 303 -13.99 -2.89 2.10
C MET A 303 -15.42 -2.70 1.60
N PHE A 304 -16.03 -3.74 1.04
CA PHE A 304 -17.42 -3.70 0.60
C PHE A 304 -18.36 -3.47 1.79
N LEU A 305 -18.14 -4.18 2.89
CA LEU A 305 -18.88 -3.99 4.13
C LEU A 305 -18.69 -2.58 4.68
N GLN A 306 -17.44 -2.10 4.74
CA GLN A 306 -17.13 -0.73 5.16
C GLN A 306 -17.83 0.32 4.30
N SER A 307 -17.81 0.17 2.97
CA SER A 307 -18.51 1.03 2.03
C SER A 307 -20.02 1.01 2.27
N LYS A 308 -20.63 -0.17 2.43
CA LYS A 308 -22.06 -0.29 2.73
C LYS A 308 -22.43 0.43 4.03
N THR A 309 -21.66 0.23 5.09
CA THR A 309 -21.91 0.87 6.39
C THR A 309 -21.60 2.36 6.36
N SER A 310 -20.75 2.83 5.44
CA SER A 310 -20.46 4.25 5.18
C SER A 310 -21.71 5.08 4.85
N GLN A 311 -22.79 4.43 4.42
CA GLN A 311 -24.07 5.05 4.13
C GLN A 311 -24.87 5.22 5.44
N LEU A 312 -25.29 6.45 5.76
CA LEU A 312 -26.30 6.62 6.80
C LEU A 312 -27.66 6.14 6.26
N PRO A 313 -28.49 5.48 7.09
CA PRO A 313 -29.81 5.04 6.66
C PRO A 313 -30.68 6.20 6.16
N GLY A 314 -31.36 5.99 5.02
CA GLY A 314 -32.35 6.93 4.48
C GLY A 314 -31.83 8.03 3.54
N THR A 315 -30.57 7.98 3.11
CA THR A 315 -30.00 8.98 2.19
C THR A 315 -29.94 8.46 0.74
N GLU A 316 -30.58 9.16 -0.19
CA GLU A 316 -30.46 8.86 -1.62
C GLU A 316 -29.16 9.43 -2.21
N MET A 317 -28.24 8.55 -2.58
CA MET A 317 -27.00 8.94 -3.26
C MET A 317 -27.19 9.12 -4.77
N ASP A 318 -26.42 10.05 -5.34
CA ASP A 318 -26.20 10.19 -6.78
C ASP A 318 -25.71 8.86 -7.39
N PRO A 319 -26.23 8.44 -8.57
CA PRO A 319 -25.72 7.29 -9.33
C PRO A 319 -24.19 7.18 -9.39
N ASN A 320 -23.47 8.29 -9.55
CA ASN A 320 -22.01 8.31 -9.64
C ASN A 320 -21.34 7.85 -8.34
N THR A 321 -21.85 8.29 -7.19
CA THR A 321 -21.34 7.87 -5.89
C THR A 321 -21.63 6.40 -5.62
N LYS A 322 -22.81 5.92 -6.01
CA LYS A 322 -23.17 4.49 -5.89
C LYS A 322 -22.22 3.61 -6.70
N MET A 323 -21.93 3.98 -7.95
CA MET A 323 -21.02 3.23 -8.80
C MET A 323 -19.62 3.14 -8.16
N PHE A 324 -19.08 4.26 -7.67
CA PHE A 324 -17.78 4.29 -7.01
C PHE A 324 -17.71 3.37 -5.79
N MET A 325 -18.74 3.35 -4.95
CA MET A 325 -18.79 2.51 -3.74
C MET A 325 -18.73 1.01 -4.03
N TYR A 326 -19.29 0.58 -5.18
CA TYR A 326 -19.30 -0.82 -5.58
C TYR A 326 -18.05 -1.21 -6.39
N PHE A 327 -17.53 -0.32 -7.23
CA PHE A 327 -16.37 -0.60 -8.07
C PHE A 327 -15.04 -0.52 -7.31
N LEU A 328 -14.90 0.42 -6.38
CA LEU A 328 -13.63 0.64 -5.67
C LEU A 328 -13.13 -0.62 -4.95
N PRO A 329 -13.95 -1.36 -4.16
CA PRO A 329 -13.51 -2.60 -3.53
C PRO A 329 -13.01 -3.66 -4.52
N ILE A 330 -13.59 -3.73 -5.73
CA ILE A 330 -13.22 -4.71 -6.75
C ILE A 330 -11.82 -4.40 -7.29
N ILE A 331 -11.57 -3.15 -7.69
CA ILE A 331 -10.26 -2.71 -8.20
C ILE A 331 -9.19 -2.95 -7.12
N PHE A 332 -9.51 -2.62 -5.89
CA PHE A 332 -8.59 -2.78 -4.78
C PHE A 332 -8.25 -4.25 -4.50
N ALA A 333 -9.22 -5.14 -4.63
CA ALA A 333 -8.99 -6.58 -4.50
C ALA A 333 -8.09 -7.14 -5.62
N VAL A 334 -8.22 -6.64 -6.85
CA VAL A 334 -7.32 -7.00 -7.95
C VAL A 334 -5.89 -6.56 -7.66
N TRP A 335 -5.69 -5.35 -7.11
CA TRP A 335 -4.35 -4.88 -6.70
C TRP A 335 -3.80 -5.67 -5.50
N ALA A 336 -4.66 -6.02 -4.54
CA ALA A 336 -4.29 -6.78 -3.35
C ALA A 336 -3.65 -8.14 -3.68
N VAL A 337 -3.94 -8.74 -4.84
CA VAL A 337 -3.34 -10.00 -5.32
C VAL A 337 -1.81 -9.93 -5.39
N SER A 338 -1.25 -8.76 -5.71
CA SER A 338 0.19 -8.57 -5.86
C SER A 338 0.88 -8.15 -4.57
N TRP A 339 0.14 -7.89 -3.51
CA TRP A 339 0.68 -7.30 -2.28
C TRP A 339 1.02 -8.35 -1.22
N PRO A 340 1.98 -8.05 -0.33
CA PRO A 340 2.32 -8.94 0.76
C PRO A 340 1.18 -9.07 1.77
N PRO A 341 0.97 -10.26 2.36
CA PRO A 341 -0.04 -10.48 3.39
C PRO A 341 0.02 -9.52 4.57
N SER A 342 1.20 -9.04 4.96
CA SER A 342 1.36 -8.06 6.05
C SER A 342 0.51 -6.80 5.83
N VAL A 343 0.49 -6.28 4.60
CA VAL A 343 -0.29 -5.11 4.20
C VAL A 343 -1.78 -5.44 4.11
N LEU A 344 -2.12 -6.63 3.61
CA LEU A 344 -3.52 -7.05 3.48
C LEU A 344 -4.18 -7.27 4.84
N LEU A 345 -3.46 -7.87 5.81
CA LEU A 345 -3.94 -8.05 7.18
C LEU A 345 -4.24 -6.73 7.87
N TYR A 346 -3.37 -5.74 7.68
CA TYR A 346 -3.65 -4.37 8.13
C TYR A 346 -4.95 -3.86 7.50
N TRP A 347 -5.11 -3.98 6.19
CA TRP A 347 -6.26 -3.42 5.48
C TRP A 347 -7.59 -4.04 5.94
N ILE A 348 -7.62 -5.37 6.05
CA ILE A 348 -8.79 -6.11 6.53
C ILE A 348 -9.15 -5.64 7.94
N THR A 349 -8.17 -5.62 8.84
CA THR A 349 -8.38 -5.21 10.24
C THR A 349 -8.86 -3.76 10.31
N PHE A 350 -8.23 -2.87 9.55
CA PHE A 350 -8.57 -1.46 9.49
C PHE A 350 -10.02 -1.25 9.03
N SER A 351 -10.42 -1.91 7.94
CA SER A 351 -11.79 -1.82 7.42
C SER A 351 -12.82 -2.38 8.40
N LEU A 352 -12.53 -3.50 9.07
CA LEU A 352 -13.42 -4.09 10.07
C LEU A 352 -13.58 -3.21 11.31
N VAL A 353 -12.48 -2.69 11.87
CA VAL A 353 -12.52 -1.77 13.02
C VAL A 353 -13.22 -0.48 12.65
N ALA A 354 -12.93 0.09 11.47
CA ALA A 354 -13.61 1.30 11.01
C ALA A 354 -15.12 1.09 10.82
N THR A 355 -15.53 -0.06 10.29
CA THR A 355 -16.94 -0.46 10.17
C THR A 355 -17.60 -0.54 11.54
N PHE A 356 -16.92 -1.15 12.51
CA PHE A 356 -17.40 -1.25 13.88
C PHE A 356 -17.54 0.13 14.55
N GLU A 357 -16.52 0.99 14.46
CA GLU A 357 -16.57 2.36 14.97
C GLU A 357 -17.73 3.14 14.35
N GLN A 358 -17.89 3.02 13.03
CA GLN A 358 -18.97 3.67 12.33
C GLN A 358 -20.34 3.18 12.82
N TYR A 359 -20.51 1.87 12.97
CA TYR A 359 -21.74 1.29 13.49
C TYR A 359 -22.09 1.84 14.88
N LEU A 360 -21.12 1.96 15.79
CA LEU A 360 -21.31 2.56 17.10
C LEU A 360 -21.73 4.04 17.01
N ILE A 361 -21.09 4.81 16.13
CA ILE A 361 -21.41 6.23 15.94
C ILE A 361 -22.83 6.41 15.39
N ILE A 362 -23.23 5.66 14.36
CA ILE A 362 -24.58 5.75 13.78
C ILE A 362 -25.64 5.42 14.83
N ARG A 363 -25.45 4.33 15.58
CA ARG A 363 -26.37 3.94 16.65
C ARG A 363 -26.49 5.02 17.72
N SER A 364 -25.39 5.69 18.07
CA SER A 364 -25.42 6.80 19.03
C SER A 364 -26.25 8.00 18.52
N LEU A 365 -26.21 8.27 17.21
CA LEU A 365 -26.97 9.35 16.58
C LEU A 365 -28.47 9.04 16.48
N GLU A 366 -28.82 7.80 16.14
CA GLU A 366 -30.22 7.35 16.10
C GLU A 366 -30.87 7.40 17.48
N ASN A 367 -30.18 6.92 18.51
CA ASN A 367 -30.67 6.97 19.88
C ASN A 367 -30.93 8.42 20.32
N PHE A 368 -30.02 9.34 19.99
CA PHE A 368 -30.21 10.76 20.28
C PHE A 368 -31.43 11.36 19.56
N LYS A 369 -31.63 11.04 18.26
CA LYS A 369 -32.81 11.48 17.51
C LYS A 369 -34.11 10.90 18.09
N LYS A 370 -34.13 9.64 18.50
CA LYS A 370 -35.32 9.01 19.11
C LYS A 370 -35.69 9.69 20.43
N MET A 371 -34.73 9.91 21.32
CA MET A 371 -34.94 10.63 22.58
C MET A 371 -35.51 12.05 22.33
N ALA A 372 -34.92 12.79 21.38
CA ALA A 372 -35.36 14.14 21.03
C ALA A 372 -36.76 14.19 20.35
N LEU A 373 -37.23 13.09 19.74
CA LEU A 373 -38.54 13.01 19.08
C LEU A 373 -39.64 12.39 19.97
N GLU A 374 -39.25 11.63 20.99
CA GLU A 374 -40.17 11.04 21.97
C GLU A 374 -40.54 12.03 23.08
N GLU A 375 -39.62 12.89 23.52
CA GLU A 375 -39.89 13.99 24.47
C GLU A 375 -41.06 14.90 24.05
N PRO A 376 -41.13 15.43 22.80
CA PRO A 376 -42.26 16.28 22.40
C PRO A 376 -43.59 15.50 22.30
N LYS A 377 -43.57 14.19 22.04
CA LYS A 377 -44.80 13.38 21.96
C LYS A 377 -45.36 13.05 23.32
N GLU A 378 -44.52 12.73 24.33
CA GLU A 378 -45.00 12.49 25.68
C GLU A 378 -45.54 13.75 26.36
N VAL A 379 -44.90 14.90 26.15
CA VAL A 379 -45.37 16.19 26.70
C VAL A 379 -46.73 16.57 26.11
N ILE A 380 -46.90 16.48 24.78
CA ILE A 380 -48.18 16.78 24.11
C ILE A 380 -49.29 15.77 24.50
N LYS A 381 -48.94 14.50 24.77
CA LYS A 381 -49.91 13.48 25.19
C LYS A 381 -50.32 13.63 26.66
N LYS A 382 -49.44 14.18 27.52
CA LYS A 382 -49.75 14.55 28.91
C LYS A 382 -50.66 15.78 28.96
N GLU A 383 -50.35 16.83 28.20
CA GLU A 383 -51.19 18.02 28.11
C GLU A 383 -52.60 17.75 27.54
N LYS A 384 -52.74 16.78 26.64
CA LYS A 384 -54.05 16.34 26.11
C LYS A 384 -54.83 15.40 27.04
N LYS A 385 -54.22 14.88 28.11
CA LYS A 385 -54.90 14.09 29.14
C LYS A 385 -55.32 14.92 30.36
N GLU A 386 -54.75 16.11 30.51
CA GLU A 386 -55.06 17.07 31.59
C GLU A 386 -56.09 18.15 31.17
N LYS A 387 -56.54 18.14 29.91
CA LYS A 387 -57.74 18.85 29.43
C LYS A 387 -58.83 17.84 29.14
#